data_AF-A0A2G9WNV9-F1
#
_entry.id   AF-A0A2G9WNV9-F1
#
_cell.length_a   1.000
_cell.length_b   1.000
_cell.length_c   1.000
_cell.angle_alpha   90.00
_cell.angle_beta   90.00
_cell.angle_gamma   90.00
#
_symmetry.space_group_name_H-M   'P 1'
#
loop_
_entity.id
_entity.type
_entity.pdbx_description
1 polymer ?
#
loop_
_entity_poly.entity_id
_entity_poly.type
_entity_poly.pdbx_seq_one_letter_code
_entity_poly.pdbx_strand_id
1 'polypeptide(L)'
;MLGVALTLFLPRILPAAIGTTVATTAMGEANPWTAGGALMRAYNADRYSQWLYADELVQANANAVRACFDAATQAGKDQKCSINVGAPGRLER
;
A
#
# COMPACT_ATOMS: atom_id res chain seq x y z
N MET A 1 -15.32 -1.05 -32.14
CA MET A 1 -14.68 -0.02 -31.28
C MET A 1 -15.51 0.29 -30.04
N LEU A 2 -16.84 0.44 -30.17
CA LEU A 2 -17.74 0.73 -29.04
C LEU A 2 -17.55 -0.23 -27.85
N GLY A 3 -17.38 -1.54 -28.11
CA GLY A 3 -17.14 -2.53 -27.06
C GLY A 3 -15.83 -2.34 -26.30
N VAL A 4 -14.73 -1.96 -26.98
CA VAL A 4 -13.43 -1.69 -26.33
C VAL A 4 -13.48 -0.41 -25.50
N ALA A 5 -14.18 0.61 -26.00
CA ALA A 5 -14.41 1.82 -25.22
C ALA A 5 -15.25 1.51 -23.98
N LEU A 6 -16.31 0.72 -24.12
CA LEU A 6 -17.14 0.32 -22.98
C LEU A 6 -16.29 -0.43 -21.93
N THR A 7 -15.47 -1.40 -22.32
CA THR A 7 -14.66 -2.16 -21.36
C THR A 7 -13.61 -1.31 -20.64
N LEU A 8 -13.00 -0.33 -21.33
CA LEU A 8 -11.97 0.52 -20.73
C LEU A 8 -12.52 1.65 -19.86
N PHE A 9 -13.70 2.20 -20.20
CA PHE A 9 -14.22 3.41 -19.56
C PHE A 9 -15.40 3.15 -18.62
N LEU A 10 -16.21 2.11 -18.85
CA LEU A 10 -17.37 1.79 -18.00
C LEU A 10 -16.99 1.53 -16.54
N PRO A 11 -15.90 0.80 -16.21
CA PRO A 11 -15.53 0.57 -14.81
C PRO A 11 -15.26 1.86 -14.02
N ARG A 12 -14.92 2.96 -14.69
CA ARG A 12 -14.57 4.24 -14.07
C ARG A 12 -15.77 4.98 -13.48
N ILE A 13 -16.98 4.69 -13.96
CA ILE A 13 -18.24 5.29 -13.49
C ILE A 13 -19.05 4.35 -12.59
N LEU A 14 -18.56 3.11 -12.42
CA LEU A 14 -19.19 2.13 -11.55
C LEU A 14 -18.72 2.31 -10.10
N PRO A 15 -19.47 1.75 -9.13
CA PRO A 15 -19.03 1.72 -7.74
C PRO A 15 -17.63 1.13 -7.57
N ALA A 16 -16.87 1.66 -6.60
CA ALA A 16 -15.47 1.27 -6.37
C ALA A 16 -15.28 -0.25 -6.19
N ALA A 17 -16.25 -0.94 -5.57
CA ALA A 17 -16.24 -2.39 -5.39
C ALA A 17 -16.20 -3.18 -6.72
N ILE A 18 -16.82 -2.64 -7.78
CA ILE A 18 -16.78 -3.25 -9.11
C ILE A 18 -15.40 -3.05 -9.74
N GLY A 19 -14.84 -1.83 -9.61
CA GLY A 19 -13.49 -1.54 -10.07
C GLY A 19 -12.44 -2.45 -9.43
N THR A 20 -12.53 -2.72 -8.12
CA THR A 20 -11.63 -3.65 -7.44
C THR A 20 -11.78 -5.09 -7.92
N THR A 21 -13.01 -5.53 -8.19
CA THR A 21 -13.28 -6.89 -8.70
C THR A 21 -12.75 -7.06 -10.12
N VAL A 22 -12.91 -6.04 -10.98
CA VAL A 22 -12.34 -6.03 -12.33
C VAL A 22 -10.82 -6.10 -12.26
N ALA A 23 -10.19 -5.32 -11.39
CA ALA A 23 -8.75 -5.32 -11.21
C ALA A 23 -8.22 -6.70 -10.78
N THR A 24 -8.80 -7.31 -9.74
CA THR A 24 -8.37 -8.66 -9.28
C THR A 24 -8.59 -9.72 -10.35
N THR A 25 -9.72 -9.67 -11.06
CA THR A 25 -10.04 -10.64 -12.12
C THR A 25 -9.08 -10.51 -13.31
N ALA A 26 -8.87 -9.28 -13.80
CA ALA A 26 -8.01 -9.03 -14.96
C ALA A 26 -6.52 -9.34 -14.66
N MET A 27 -6.09 -9.14 -13.42
CA MET A 27 -4.72 -9.40 -12.98
C MET A 27 -4.49 -10.85 -12.52
N GLY A 28 -5.55 -11.66 -12.35
CA GLY A 28 -5.45 -13.02 -11.82
C GLY A 28 -5.04 -13.06 -10.34
N GLU A 29 -5.44 -12.06 -9.57
CA GLU A 29 -4.95 -11.80 -8.21
C GLU A 29 -6.04 -12.02 -7.17
N ALA A 30 -5.66 -12.50 -5.98
CA ALA A 30 -6.62 -12.94 -4.96
C ALA A 30 -7.37 -11.79 -4.28
N ASN A 31 -6.73 -10.62 -4.17
CA ASN A 31 -7.34 -9.45 -3.54
C ASN A 31 -6.81 -8.13 -4.15
N PRO A 32 -7.50 -7.00 -3.92
CA PRO A 32 -7.14 -5.73 -4.56
C PRO A 32 -5.74 -5.24 -4.21
N TRP A 33 -5.22 -5.61 -3.03
CA TRP A 33 -3.88 -5.23 -2.59
C TRP A 33 -2.80 -5.96 -3.38
N THR A 34 -2.96 -7.27 -3.58
CA THR A 34 -2.00 -8.05 -4.39
C THR A 34 -2.06 -7.65 -5.87
N ALA A 35 -3.25 -7.32 -6.39
CA ALA A 35 -3.41 -6.72 -7.72
C ALA A 35 -2.66 -5.38 -7.86
N GLY A 36 -2.80 -4.48 -6.88
CA GLY A 36 -2.05 -3.22 -6.85
C GLY A 36 -0.54 -3.44 -6.73
N GLY A 37 -0.12 -4.38 -5.88
CA GLY A 37 1.28 -4.77 -5.72
C GLY A 37 1.90 -5.33 -7.00
N ALA A 38 1.16 -6.15 -7.75
CA ALA A 38 1.59 -6.67 -9.05
C ALA A 38 1.82 -5.54 -10.06
N LEU A 39 0.93 -4.55 -10.12
CA LEU A 39 1.10 -3.37 -10.98
C LEU A 39 2.30 -2.51 -10.57
N MET A 40 2.46 -2.22 -9.27
CA MET A 40 3.59 -1.45 -8.76
C MET A 40 4.93 -2.12 -9.07
N ARG A 41 5.02 -3.44 -8.84
CA ARG A 41 6.21 -4.25 -9.13
C ARG A 41 6.52 -4.29 -10.62
N ALA A 42 5.51 -4.43 -11.47
CA ALA A 42 5.68 -4.46 -12.93
C ALA A 42 6.18 -3.11 -13.48
N TYR A 43 5.75 -1.99 -12.88
CA TYR A 43 6.22 -0.66 -13.27
C TYR A 43 7.66 -0.40 -12.79
N ASN A 44 7.97 -0.71 -11.53
CA ASN A 44 9.32 -0.57 -10.98
C ASN A 44 9.53 -1.48 -9.76
N ALA A 45 10.29 -2.57 -9.97
CA ALA A 45 10.55 -3.57 -8.93
C ALA A 45 11.36 -3.01 -7.74
N ASP A 46 12.35 -2.16 -7.99
CA ASP A 46 13.21 -1.60 -6.93
C ASP A 46 12.45 -0.62 -6.04
N ARG A 47 11.58 0.20 -6.62
CA ARG A 47 10.72 1.09 -5.83
C ARG A 47 9.68 0.30 -5.04
N TYR A 48 9.17 -0.79 -5.58
CA TYR A 48 8.24 -1.66 -4.86
C TYR A 48 8.93 -2.37 -3.68
N SER A 49 10.16 -2.86 -3.84
CA SER A 49 10.91 -3.48 -2.73
C SER A 49 11.27 -2.47 -1.62
N GLN A 50 11.66 -1.25 -1.98
CA GLN A 50 11.88 -0.16 -1.01
C GLN A 50 10.60 0.17 -0.24
N TRP A 51 9.44 0.19 -0.92
CA TRP A 51 8.16 0.43 -0.27
C TRP A 51 7.77 -0.71 0.69
N LEU A 52 8.00 -1.97 0.33
CA LEU A 52 7.79 -3.11 1.23
C LEU A 52 8.65 -3.02 2.49
N TYR A 53 9.94 -2.65 2.34
CA TYR A 53 10.82 -2.44 3.49
C TYR A 53 10.32 -1.29 4.40
N ALA A 54 9.85 -0.19 3.82
CA ALA A 54 9.30 0.91 4.58
C ALA A 54 8.00 0.53 5.32
N ASP A 55 7.12 -0.23 4.67
CA ASP A 55 5.90 -0.76 5.29
C ASP A 55 6.25 -1.68 6.47
N GLU A 56 7.17 -2.63 6.28
CA GLU A 56 7.64 -3.52 7.35
C GLU A 56 8.20 -2.73 8.55
N LEU A 57 9.02 -1.71 8.30
CA LEU A 57 9.56 -0.85 9.34
C LEU A 57 8.47 -0.09 10.11
N VAL A 58 7.46 0.44 9.41
CA VAL A 58 6.31 1.12 10.04
C VAL A 58 5.48 0.14 10.86
N GLN A 59 5.20 -1.05 10.34
CA GLN A 59 4.44 -2.08 11.03
C GLN A 59 5.16 -2.57 12.29
N ALA A 60 6.47 -2.80 12.20
CA ALA A 60 7.30 -3.15 13.36
C ALA A 60 7.31 -2.06 14.45
N ASN A 61 6.99 -0.81 14.08
CA ASN A 61 6.92 0.34 14.98
C ASN A 61 5.49 0.89 15.15
N ALA A 62 4.45 0.13 14.79
CA ALA A 62 3.09 0.66 14.61
C ALA A 62 2.56 1.44 15.83
N ASN A 63 2.82 0.94 17.04
CA ASN A 63 2.40 1.60 18.28
C ASN A 63 3.11 2.94 18.50
N ALA A 64 4.42 3.01 18.25
CA ALA A 64 5.20 4.23 18.40
C ALA A 64 4.80 5.27 17.34
N VAL A 65 4.58 4.84 16.11
CA VAL A 65 4.13 5.71 15.01
C VAL A 65 2.72 6.26 15.29
N ARG A 66 1.79 5.42 15.75
CA ARG A 66 0.43 5.88 16.10
C ARG A 66 0.44 6.89 17.24
N ALA A 67 1.15 6.60 18.32
CA ALA A 67 1.28 7.54 19.44
C ALA A 67 1.92 8.87 19.01
N CYS A 68 2.90 8.81 18.10
CA CYS A 68 3.51 10.01 17.53
C CYS A 68 2.50 10.87 16.75
N PHE A 69 1.70 10.22 15.90
CA PHE A 69 0.68 10.89 15.11
C PHE A 69 -0.40 11.53 15.99
N ASP A 70 -0.84 10.82 17.03
CA ASP A 70 -1.82 11.33 18.01
C ASP A 70 -1.26 12.55 18.76
N ALA A 71 0.01 12.49 19.20
CA ALA A 71 0.67 13.62 19.87
C ALA A 71 0.82 14.84 18.94
N ALA A 72 1.15 14.63 17.66
CA ALA A 72 1.23 15.71 16.68
C ALA A 72 -0.13 16.37 16.43
N THR A 73 -1.17 15.56 16.33
CA THR A 73 -2.56 16.01 16.16
C THR A 73 -3.01 16.82 17.38
N GLN A 74 -2.71 16.37 18.59
CA GLN A 74 -3.05 17.08 19.82
C GLN A 74 -2.27 18.38 20.00
N ALA A 75 -0.99 18.40 19.66
CA ALA A 75 -0.14 19.58 19.79
C ALA A 75 -0.36 20.62 18.68
N GLY A 76 -0.92 20.22 17.54
CA GLY A 76 -1.05 21.05 16.35
C GLY A 76 0.31 21.49 15.77
N LYS A 77 1.36 20.71 16.02
CA LYS A 77 2.76 20.98 15.64
C LYS A 77 3.47 19.69 15.29
N ASP A 78 4.51 19.80 14.49
CA ASP A 78 5.39 18.68 14.15
C ASP A 78 5.94 18.01 15.42
N GLN A 79 5.91 16.68 15.45
CA GLN A 79 6.48 15.87 16.54
C GLN A 79 7.67 15.06 16.04
N LYS A 80 8.74 15.07 16.82
CA LYS A 80 9.88 14.18 16.62
C LYS A 80 9.67 12.93 17.45
N CYS A 81 9.67 11.78 16.80
CA CYS A 81 9.52 10.47 17.44
C CYS A 81 10.66 9.55 17.02
N SER A 82 11.04 8.64 17.92
CA SER A 82 12.09 7.66 17.63
C SER A 82 11.44 6.36 17.16
N ILE A 83 11.92 5.85 16.03
CA ILE A 83 11.59 4.50 15.55
C ILE A 83 12.77 3.58 15.82
N ASN A 84 12.47 2.32 16.11
CA ASN A 84 13.48 1.29 16.29
C ASN A 84 13.69 0.56 14.97
N VAL A 85 14.93 0.57 14.48
CA VAL A 85 15.34 -0.24 13.33
C VAL A 85 16.01 -1.50 13.88
N GLY A 86 15.47 -2.66 13.53
CA GLY A 86 16.06 -3.95 13.92
C GLY A 86 17.43 -4.13 13.27
N ALA A 87 18.39 -4.67 14.01
CA ALA A 87 19.66 -5.09 13.42
C ALA A 87 19.44 -6.27 12.45
N PRO A 88 20.21 -6.37 11.35
CA PRO A 88 20.18 -7.55 10.47
C PRO A 88 20.41 -8.82 11.31
N GLY A 89 19.50 -9.80 11.25
CA GLY A 89 19.57 -11.05 12.03
C GLY A 89 18.60 -11.15 13.23
N ARG A 90 17.81 -10.11 13.54
CA ARG A 90 16.74 -10.22 14.57
C ARG A 90 15.42 -10.81 14.03
N LEU A 91 15.23 -10.80 12.72
CA LEU A 91 14.04 -11.34 12.03
C LEU A 91 14.11 -12.88 11.82
N GLU A 92 15.20 -13.52 12.27
CA GLU A 92 15.46 -14.95 12.05
C GLU A 92 15.21 -15.81 13.31
N ARG A 93 14.67 -15.22 14.39
CA ARG A 93 14.38 -15.92 15.65
C ARG A 93 12.93 -15.81 16.06
#